data_AF-M2AAQ9-F1
#
_entry.id   AF-M2AAQ9-F1
#
_cell.length_a   1.000
_cell.length_b   1.000
_cell.length_c   1.000
_cell.angle_alpha   90.00
_cell.angle_beta   90.00
_cell.angle_gamma   90.00
#
_symmetry.space_group_name_H-M   'P 1'
#
loop_
_entity.id
_entity.type
_entity.pdbx_description
1 polymer ?
#
loop_
_entity_poly.entity_id
_entity_poly.type
_entity_poly.pdbx_seq_one_letter_code
_entity_poly.pdbx_strand_id
1 'polypeptide(L)' 'MINIKGIDYYRIDEAAEKMGVSISFLYKQRRDGTIGSIQVDRVIWINSEQIEEFFNRYKVVAKTTYSIVEKE' A
#
# COMPACT_ATOMS: atom_id res chain seq x y z
N MET A 1 2.83 -9.20 10.15
CA MET A 1 1.55 -9.78 9.68
C MET A 1 0.72 -10.30 10.86
N ILE A 2 -0.61 -10.15 10.83
CA ILE A 2 -1.56 -10.77 11.78
C ILE A 2 -2.70 -11.45 11.04
N ASN A 3 -3.30 -12.48 11.64
CA ASN A 3 -4.51 -13.10 11.14
C ASN A 3 -5.68 -12.76 12.08
N ILE A 4 -6.78 -12.26 11.52
CA ILE A 4 -8.01 -11.97 12.26
C ILE A 4 -9.18 -12.60 11.51
N LYS A 5 -9.84 -13.56 12.16
CA LYS A 5 -11.00 -14.28 11.61
C LYS A 5 -10.73 -14.93 10.25
N GLY A 6 -9.52 -15.44 10.04
CA GLY A 6 -9.12 -16.08 8.79
C GLY A 6 -8.63 -15.11 7.70
N ILE A 7 -8.66 -13.80 7.95
CA ILE A 7 -8.14 -12.79 7.03
C ILE A 7 -6.75 -12.38 7.49
N ASP A 8 -5.78 -12.42 6.59
CA ASP A 8 -4.44 -11.92 6.84
C ASP A 8 -4.36 -10.40 6.67
N TYR A 9 -3.57 -9.77 7.53
CA TYR A 9 -3.30 -8.35 7.46
C TYR A 9 -1.81 -8.09 7.54
N TYR A 10 -1.34 -7.23 6.64
CA TYR A 10 0.02 -6.70 6.68
C TYR A 10 0.04 -5.42 7.48
N ARG A 11 1.08 -5.20 8.27
CA ARG A 11 1.34 -3.86 8.78
C ARG A 11 1.63 -2.93 7.60
N ILE A 12 1.30 -1.65 7.71
CA ILE A 12 1.37 -0.74 6.55
C ILE A 12 2.76 -0.61 5.92
N ASP A 13 3.82 -0.74 6.71
CA ASP A 13 5.22 -0.79 6.24
C ASP A 13 5.52 -2.11 5.51
N GLU A 14 5.14 -3.26 6.08
CA GLU A 14 5.23 -4.57 5.42
C GLU A 14 4.48 -4.57 4.07
N ALA A 15 3.29 -3.98 4.03
CA ALA A 15 2.48 -3.86 2.82
C ALA A 15 3.16 -2.99 1.76
N ALA A 16 3.78 -1.87 2.16
CA ALA A 16 4.47 -0.96 1.26
C ALA A 16 5.68 -1.64 0.60
N GLU A 17 6.47 -2.35 1.40
CA GLU A 17 7.61 -3.15 0.93
C GLU A 17 7.16 -4.24 -0.03
N LYS A 18 6.15 -5.04 0.35
CA LYS A 18 5.64 -6.15 -0.46
C LYS A 18 5.09 -5.69 -1.81
N MET A 19 4.43 -4.55 -1.85
CA MET A 19 3.81 -4.01 -3.07
C MET A 19 4.75 -3.11 -3.89
N GLY A 20 5.95 -2.81 -3.39
CA GLY A 20 6.91 -1.95 -4.06
C GLY A 20 6.42 -0.51 -4.22
N VAL A 21 5.71 0.03 -3.22
CA VAL A 21 5.17 1.40 -3.22
C VAL A 21 5.53 2.15 -1.95
N SER A 22 5.34 3.48 -1.96
CA SER A 22 5.56 4.28 -0.75
C SER A 22 4.45 4.06 0.28
N ILE A 23 4.81 4.14 1.56
CA ILE A 23 3.85 4.10 2.68
C ILE A 23 2.80 5.22 2.52
N SER A 24 3.22 6.42 2.10
CA SER A 24 2.32 7.56 1.85
C SER A 24 1.27 7.25 0.78
N PHE A 25 1.63 6.49 -0.26
CA PHE A 25 0.67 6.03 -1.26
C PHE A 25 -0.40 5.11 -0.64
N LEU A 26 0.01 4.14 0.18
CA LEU A 26 -0.95 3.26 0.87
C LEU A 26 -1.84 4.02 1.86
N TYR A 27 -1.31 4.99 2.59
CA TYR A 27 -2.13 5.88 3.43
C TYR A 27 -3.19 6.63 2.63
N LYS A 28 -2.84 7.09 1.42
CA LYS A 28 -3.79 7.74 0.51
C LYS A 28 -4.86 6.75 0.04
N GLN A 29 -4.48 5.58 -0.46
CA GLN A 29 -5.45 4.56 -0.92
C GLN A 29 -6.40 4.13 0.20
N ARG A 30 -5.88 4.00 1.43
CA ARG A 30 -6.69 3.74 2.62
C ARG A 30 -7.67 4.89 2.90
N ARG A 31 -7.20 6.14 2.88
CA ARG A 31 -8.04 7.32 3.14
C ARG A 31 -9.14 7.46 2.09
N ASP A 32 -8.84 7.13 0.85
CA ASP A 32 -9.77 7.14 -0.28
C ASP A 32 -10.72 5.93 -0.26
N GLY A 33 -10.61 5.03 0.73
CA GLY A 33 -11.46 3.85 0.88
C GLY A 33 -11.19 2.73 -0.13
N THR A 34 -10.09 2.83 -0.89
CA THR A 34 -9.74 1.90 -1.97
C THR A 34 -9.19 0.57 -1.43
N ILE A 35 -8.50 0.62 -0.29
CA ILE A 35 -8.01 -0.56 0.43
C ILE A 35 -8.55 -0.57 1.86
N GLY A 36 -9.05 -1.71 2.30
CA GLY A 36 -9.52 -1.92 3.66
C GLY A 36 -8.38 -1.99 4.65
N SER A 37 -8.64 -1.54 5.87
CA SER A 37 -7.70 -1.61 6.98
C SER A 37 -8.43 -1.73 8.30
N ILE A 38 -7.72 -2.22 9.31
CA ILE A 38 -8.14 -2.19 10.70
C ILE A 38 -7.06 -1.49 11.52
N GLN A 39 -7.45 -1.01 12.70
CA GLN A 39 -6.51 -0.46 13.67
C GLN A 39 -6.50 -1.35 14.91
N VAL A 40 -5.33 -1.86 15.27
CA VAL A 40 -5.09 -2.71 16.45
C VAL A 40 -3.92 -2.11 17.20
N ASP A 41 -4.10 -1.80 18.48
CA ASP A 41 -3.07 -1.18 19.34
C ASP A 41 -2.40 0.05 18.71
N ARG A 42 -3.21 0.92 18.11
CA ARG A 42 -2.81 2.13 17.36
C ARG A 42 -2.03 1.87 16.07
N VAL A 43 -1.72 0.62 15.74
CA VAL A 43 -1.06 0.20 14.51
C VAL A 43 -2.11 -0.05 13.42
N ILE A 44 -1.81 0.40 12.20
CA ILE A 44 -2.68 0.19 11.03
C ILE A 44 -2.25 -1.09 10.33
N TRP A 45 -3.25 -1.94 10.10
CA TRP A 45 -3.11 -3.23 9.45
C TRP A 45 -3.97 -3.24 8.18
N ILE A 46 -3.34 -3.47 7.04
CA ILE A 46 -3.93 -3.46 5.70
C ILE A 46 -4.40 -4.87 5.36
N ASN A 47 -5.65 -5.01 4.90
CA ASN A 47 -6.21 -6.30 4.47
C ASN A 47 -5.40 -6.84 3.28
N SER A 48 -4.83 -8.04 3.41
CA SER A 48 -3.94 -8.63 2.41
C SER A 48 -4.63 -8.93 1.08
N GLU A 49 -5.81 -9.52 1.12
CA GLU A 49 -6.57 -9.92 -0.08
C GLU A 49 -6.95 -8.69 -0.91
N GLN A 50 -7.47 -7.64 -0.27
CA GLN A 50 -7.89 -6.43 -0.98
C GLN A 50 -6.72 -5.66 -1.60
N ILE A 51 -5.59 -5.58 -0.91
CA ILE A 51 -4.41 -4.94 -1.50
C ILE A 51 -3.85 -5.77 -2.65
N GLU A 52 -3.82 -7.10 -2.53
CA GLU A 52 -3.36 -7.99 -3.61
C GLU A 52 -4.31 -7.91 -4.82
N GLU A 53 -5.63 -7.90 -4.63
CA GLU A 53 -6.62 -7.66 -5.68
C GLU A 53 -6.44 -6.30 -6.36
N PHE A 54 -6.19 -5.25 -5.57
CA PHE A 54 -5.95 -3.91 -6.10
C PHE A 54 -4.74 -3.89 -7.04
N PHE A 55 -3.61 -4.47 -6.62
CA PHE A 55 -2.40 -4.50 -7.44
C PHE A 55 -2.47 -5.51 -8.61
N ASN A 56 -3.31 -6.54 -8.51
CA ASN A 56 -3.63 -7.41 -9.65
C ASN A 56 -4.47 -6.68 -10.71
N ARG A 57 -5.35 -5.75 -10.29
CA ARG A 57 -6.21 -4.98 -11.20
C ARG A 57 -5.51 -3.74 -11.77
N TYR A 58 -4.65 -3.09 -10.98
CA TYR A 58 -4.07 -1.80 -11.31
C TYR A 58 -2.55 -1.84 -11.25
N LYS A 59 -1.92 -1.35 -12.32
CA LYS A 59 -0.48 -1.07 -12.32
C LYS A 59 -0.23 0.33 -11.75
N VAL A 60 0.49 0.41 -10.64
CA VAL A 60 0.95 1.69 -10.09
C VAL A 60 2.13 2.18 -10.93
N VAL A 61 1.95 3.33 -11.59
CA VAL A 61 3.00 3.98 -12.38
C VAL A 61 3.50 5.19 -11.59
N ALA A 62 4.74 5.11 -11.12
CA ALA A 62 5.40 6.26 -10.52
C ALA A 62 5.61 7.35 -11.59
N LYS A 63 4.95 8.50 -11.43
CA LYS A 63 5.32 9.71 -12.18
C LYS A 63 6.46 10.38 -11.44
N THR A 64 7.68 10.05 -11.81
CA THR A 64 8.87 10.72 -11.29
C THR A 64 8.93 12.11 -11.91
N THR A 65 8.63 13.17 -11.15
CA THR A 65 8.87 14.55 -11.58
C THR A 65 10.33 14.91 -11.34
N TYR A 66 11.25 14.24 -12.03
CA TYR A 66 12.65 14.67 -12.10
C TYR A 66 13.17 14.44 -13.52
N SER A 67 13.30 15.54 -14.25
CA SER A 67 13.96 15.58 -15.54
C SER A 67 15.42 15.94 -15.30
N ILE A 68 16.34 15.06 -15.70
CA ILE A 68 17.75 15.39 -15.81
C ILE A 68 17.92 15.93 -17.23
N VAL A 69 18.13 17.23 -17.34
CA VAL A 69 18.59 17.87 -18.57
C VAL A 69 20.09 17.72 -18.64
N GLU A 70 20.61 17.41 -19.82
CA GLU A 70 22.03 17.31 -20.08
C GLU A 70 22.72 18.62 -19.69
N LYS A 71 23.91 18.49 -19.11
CA LYS A 71 24.77 19.65 -18.90
C LYS A 71 25.80 19.68 -20.03
N GLU A 72 25.32 19.76 -21.26
CA GLU A 72 26.07 19.98 -22.50
C GLU A 72 25.14 20.49 -23.59
#